data_AF-A0A2V5I8X4-F1
#
_entry.id   AF-A0A2V5I8X4-F1
#
_cell.length_a   1.000
_cell.length_b   1.000
_cell.length_c   1.000
_cell.angle_alpha   90.00
_cell.angle_beta   90.00
_cell.angle_gamma   90.00
#
_symmetry.space_group_name_H-M   'P 1'
#
loop_
_entity.id
_entity.type
_entity.pdbx_description
1 polymer ?
#
loop_
_entity_poly.entity_id
_entity_poly.type
_entity_poly.pdbx_seq_one_letter_code
_entity_poly.pdbx_strand_id
1 'polypeptide(L)'
;MKYYINVMTQMLTVSQQHNSFLSEFVPMSIVSPALSGALISWAAGHLAAAADERYRITALEARSTALGHLALALSTPSQNDNVCTHAATCLVLLTSEVCLGNQTGWYAHLLGAKSIILSATTATSSGVVGPDALKSTPEGQWILRNFAYHDILGSVTLGTKPLLCADYLHDITEGVVDTYLGVAAGILPLIADISFLDPPRQGGDNGTQATLCSHELGAEVYSSCTDLEQRLLAWRCPHTTSTASPSLVALAYAYRGAARIYLYRRMRGFLPRHRSSSPSWDDARQRDRPDDMFGIKMAAAVAETLAHIQEIPWTEQVESALLFPLFLAGGEVTTPDAMAVIRQRLELMFAHRQFENIALARDTLEEVWERRLKNAETSSLVGSGVDWEEILRRRGDQLLLT
;
A
#
# COMPACT_ATOMS: atom_id res chain seq x y z
N MET A 1 -22.92 -11.06 9.68
CA MET A 1 -21.89 -12.04 10.12
C MET A 1 -21.74 -13.26 9.20
N LYS A 2 -22.77 -14.07 8.92
CA LYS A 2 -22.62 -15.23 8.00
C LYS A 2 -22.04 -14.85 6.62
N TYR A 3 -22.53 -13.75 6.03
CA TYR A 3 -22.00 -13.22 4.78
C TYR A 3 -20.51 -12.84 4.87
N TYR A 4 -20.12 -12.16 5.96
CA TYR A 4 -18.70 -11.84 6.22
C TYR A 4 -17.83 -13.10 6.19
N ILE A 5 -18.20 -14.09 7.02
CA ILE A 5 -17.44 -15.33 7.19
C ILE A 5 -17.34 -16.12 5.89
N ASN A 6 -18.47 -16.33 5.19
CA ASN A 6 -18.54 -17.26 4.07
C ASN A 6 -18.17 -16.63 2.72
N VAL A 7 -18.30 -15.31 2.58
CA VAL A 7 -18.14 -14.61 1.30
C VAL A 7 -16.98 -13.62 1.38
N MET A 8 -17.05 -12.63 2.26
CA MET A 8 -16.07 -11.54 2.26
C MET A 8 -14.67 -12.00 2.59
N THR A 9 -14.48 -12.84 3.61
CA THR A 9 -13.14 -13.29 4.00
C THR A 9 -12.42 -14.01 2.84
N GLN A 10 -13.16 -14.61 1.91
CA GLN A 10 -12.62 -15.24 0.71
C GLN A 10 -12.22 -14.23 -0.37
N MET A 11 -12.86 -13.06 -0.42
CA MET A 11 -12.50 -11.98 -1.35
C MET A 11 -11.31 -11.15 -0.85
N LEU A 12 -10.96 -11.27 0.43
CA LEU A 12 -9.96 -10.43 1.09
C LEU A 12 -8.61 -11.12 1.25
N THR A 13 -8.59 -12.42 1.52
CA THR A 13 -7.34 -13.15 1.72
C THR A 13 -6.69 -13.54 0.39
N VAL A 14 -5.38 -13.79 0.39
CA VAL A 14 -4.64 -14.45 -0.70
C VAL A 14 -4.62 -15.97 -0.58
N SER A 15 -4.98 -16.54 0.58
CA SER A 15 -4.89 -17.98 0.85
C SER A 15 -5.94 -18.45 1.85
N GLN A 16 -6.82 -19.36 1.43
CA GLN A 16 -7.82 -19.99 2.30
C GLN A 16 -7.23 -20.64 3.54
N GLN A 17 -6.05 -21.25 3.41
CA GLN A 17 -5.35 -21.93 4.50
C GLN A 17 -4.82 -20.96 5.55
N HIS A 18 -4.57 -19.69 5.17
CA HIS A 18 -3.90 -18.69 5.99
C HIS A 18 -4.77 -17.42 6.08
N ASN A 19 -6.03 -17.62 6.49
CA ASN A 19 -7.05 -16.57 6.50
C ASN A 19 -7.26 -15.99 7.91
N SER A 20 -6.49 -14.96 8.26
CA SER A 20 -6.57 -14.24 9.54
C SER A 20 -7.84 -13.41 9.70
N PHE A 21 -8.59 -13.13 8.62
CA PHE A 21 -9.94 -12.57 8.77
C PHE A 21 -10.88 -13.55 9.49
N LEU A 22 -10.61 -14.86 9.36
CA LEU A 22 -11.33 -15.92 10.04
C LEU A 22 -10.65 -16.32 11.35
N SER A 23 -9.35 -16.55 11.37
CA SER A 23 -8.66 -17.07 12.57
C SER A 23 -8.41 -16.00 13.63
N GLU A 24 -8.32 -14.71 13.27
CA GLU A 24 -8.00 -13.63 14.21
C GLU A 24 -9.20 -12.69 14.43
N PHE A 25 -9.74 -12.09 13.36
CA PHE A 25 -10.82 -11.10 13.49
C PHE A 25 -12.13 -11.68 14.01
N VAL A 26 -12.54 -12.88 13.57
CA VAL A 26 -13.80 -13.48 14.03
C VAL A 26 -13.76 -13.80 15.53
N PRO A 27 -12.74 -14.49 16.08
CA PRO A 27 -12.64 -14.70 17.52
C PRO A 27 -12.61 -13.39 18.32
N MET A 28 -11.82 -12.40 17.88
CA MET A 28 -11.81 -11.08 18.53
C MET A 28 -13.18 -10.40 18.51
N SER A 29 -13.98 -10.60 17.46
CA SER A 29 -15.32 -10.01 17.35
C SER A 29 -16.34 -10.61 18.31
N ILE A 30 -16.14 -11.84 18.78
CA ILE A 30 -17.03 -12.49 19.76
C ILE A 30 -16.96 -11.76 21.11
N VAL A 31 -15.77 -11.29 21.48
CA VAL A 31 -15.52 -10.61 22.77
C VAL A 31 -15.58 -9.08 22.68
N SER A 32 -15.60 -8.51 21.46
CA SER A 32 -15.66 -7.06 21.24
C SER A 32 -16.92 -6.66 20.46
N PRO A 33 -17.92 -6.04 21.12
CA PRO A 33 -19.11 -5.51 20.47
C PRO A 33 -18.79 -4.45 19.40
N ALA A 34 -17.70 -3.69 19.61
CA ALA A 34 -17.23 -2.69 18.66
C ALA A 34 -16.75 -3.34 17.36
N LEU A 35 -15.88 -4.35 17.47
CA LEU A 35 -15.36 -5.08 16.32
C LEU A 35 -16.47 -5.88 15.60
N SER A 36 -17.36 -6.53 16.35
CA SER A 36 -18.53 -7.22 15.78
C SER A 36 -19.40 -6.30 14.95
N GLY A 37 -19.72 -5.11 15.48
CA GLY A 37 -20.45 -4.08 14.75
C GLY A 37 -19.72 -3.62 13.49
N ALA A 38 -18.40 -3.44 13.55
CA ALA A 38 -17.59 -3.03 12.40
C ALA A 38 -17.58 -4.10 11.29
N LEU A 39 -17.43 -5.38 11.64
CA LEU A 39 -17.51 -6.50 10.69
C LEU A 39 -18.90 -6.63 10.06
N ILE A 40 -19.96 -6.44 10.85
CA ILE A 40 -21.35 -6.45 10.35
C ILE A 40 -21.59 -5.26 9.42
N SER A 41 -21.12 -4.07 9.79
CA SER A 41 -21.20 -2.86 8.98
C SER A 41 -20.57 -3.09 7.61
N TRP A 42 -19.33 -3.57 7.59
CA TRP A 42 -18.61 -3.80 6.34
C TRP A 42 -19.32 -4.82 5.46
N ALA A 43 -19.79 -5.92 6.06
CA ALA A 43 -20.52 -6.96 5.36
C ALA A 43 -21.88 -6.54 4.81
N ALA A 44 -22.65 -5.80 5.59
CA ALA A 44 -23.92 -5.25 5.13
C ALA A 44 -23.71 -4.19 4.05
N GLY A 45 -22.66 -3.36 4.17
CA GLY A 45 -22.33 -2.34 3.18
C GLY A 45 -21.90 -2.95 1.85
N HIS A 46 -21.04 -3.99 1.89
CA HIS A 46 -20.65 -4.72 0.69
C HIS A 46 -21.84 -5.42 0.03
N LEU A 47 -22.68 -6.09 0.82
CA LEU A 47 -23.88 -6.75 0.31
C LEU A 47 -24.88 -5.75 -0.29
N ALA A 48 -24.97 -4.54 0.27
CA ALA A 48 -25.80 -3.46 -0.27
C ALA A 48 -25.33 -3.01 -1.65
N ALA A 49 -24.03 -2.75 -1.79
CA ALA A 49 -23.43 -2.33 -3.06
C ALA A 49 -23.49 -3.45 -4.13
N ALA A 50 -23.26 -4.70 -3.74
CA ALA A 50 -23.12 -5.81 -4.68
C ALA A 50 -24.44 -6.48 -5.08
N ALA A 51 -25.49 -6.44 -4.24
CA ALA A 51 -26.68 -7.26 -4.48
C ALA A 51 -28.01 -6.69 -3.99
N ASP A 52 -28.07 -6.12 -2.78
CA ASP A 52 -29.36 -5.74 -2.16
C ASP A 52 -29.24 -4.48 -1.28
N GLU A 53 -29.58 -3.35 -1.90
CA GLU A 53 -29.55 -2.00 -1.32
C GLU A 53 -30.24 -1.85 0.04
N ARG A 54 -31.18 -2.75 0.40
CA ARG A 54 -31.85 -2.73 1.71
C ARG A 54 -30.89 -2.91 2.88
N TYR A 55 -29.76 -3.58 2.67
CA TYR A 55 -28.73 -3.75 3.70
C TYR A 55 -27.97 -2.46 4.04
N ARG A 56 -28.13 -1.38 3.26
CA ARG A 56 -27.47 -0.10 3.58
C ARG A 56 -27.89 0.45 4.94
N ILE A 57 -29.16 0.29 5.32
CA ILE A 57 -29.64 0.72 6.65
C ILE A 57 -28.93 -0.08 7.75
N THR A 58 -28.89 -1.41 7.60
CA THR A 58 -28.17 -2.31 8.53
C THR A 58 -26.69 -1.96 8.62
N ALA A 59 -26.05 -1.59 7.51
CA ALA A 59 -24.65 -1.17 7.50
C ALA A 59 -24.44 0.10 8.34
N LEU A 60 -25.28 1.11 8.14
CA LEU A 60 -25.20 2.38 8.88
C LEU A 60 -25.47 2.21 10.37
N GLU A 61 -26.49 1.43 10.74
CA GLU A 61 -26.81 1.13 12.14
C GLU A 61 -25.66 0.40 12.82
N ALA A 62 -25.15 -0.69 12.21
CA ALA A 62 -24.04 -1.45 12.75
C ALA A 62 -22.76 -0.60 12.90
N ARG A 63 -22.50 0.30 11.95
CA ARG A 63 -21.39 1.25 12.00
C ARG A 63 -21.54 2.23 13.17
N SER A 64 -22.73 2.80 13.34
CA SER A 64 -23.02 3.72 14.45
C SER A 64 -22.83 3.03 15.80
N THR A 65 -23.35 1.81 15.94
CA THR A 65 -23.16 0.99 17.15
C THR A 65 -21.68 0.65 17.38
N ALA A 66 -20.93 0.28 16.34
CA ALA A 66 -19.49 -0.01 16.44
C ALA A 66 -18.69 1.18 16.97
N LEU A 67 -18.93 2.37 16.40
CA LEU A 67 -18.29 3.62 16.81
C LEU A 67 -18.68 4.00 18.25
N GLY A 68 -19.96 3.84 18.62
CA GLY A 68 -20.43 4.09 19.98
C GLY A 68 -19.77 3.18 21.02
N HIS A 69 -19.68 1.88 20.74
CA HIS A 69 -18.99 0.92 21.61
C HIS A 69 -17.49 1.18 21.69
N LEU A 70 -16.83 1.50 20.58
CA LEU A 70 -15.41 1.84 20.57
C LEU A 70 -15.14 3.11 21.41
N ALA A 71 -15.94 4.16 21.22
CA ALA A 71 -15.81 5.39 21.99
C ALA A 71 -16.01 5.16 23.49
N LEU A 72 -17.00 4.35 23.88
CA LEU A 72 -17.24 3.99 25.28
C LEU A 72 -16.05 3.23 25.87
N ALA A 73 -15.54 2.22 25.16
CA ALA A 73 -14.41 1.43 25.62
C ALA A 73 -13.14 2.28 25.79
N LEU A 74 -12.84 3.17 24.84
CA LEU A 74 -11.70 4.09 24.95
C LEU A 74 -11.86 5.15 26.05
N SER A 75 -13.10 5.53 26.39
CA SER A 75 -13.38 6.52 27.44
C SER A 75 -13.37 5.94 28.85
N THR A 76 -13.53 4.63 28.99
CA THR A 76 -13.58 3.93 30.28
C THR A 76 -12.60 2.75 30.32
N PRO A 77 -11.28 3.01 30.30
CA PRO A 77 -10.29 1.95 30.17
C PRO A 77 -10.37 0.98 31.36
N SER A 78 -10.63 -0.29 31.10
CA SER A 78 -10.57 -1.34 32.12
C SER A 78 -9.19 -1.99 32.15
N GLN A 79 -8.80 -2.60 33.29
CA GLN A 79 -7.54 -3.34 33.39
C GLN A 79 -7.46 -4.54 32.42
N ASN A 80 -8.59 -4.98 31.87
CA ASN A 80 -8.70 -6.12 30.95
C ASN A 80 -8.98 -5.67 29.49
N ASP A 81 -8.82 -4.38 29.17
CA ASP A 81 -9.09 -3.89 27.83
C ASP A 81 -8.16 -4.53 26.81
N ASN A 82 -8.75 -5.23 25.85
CA ASN A 82 -8.01 -5.87 24.79
C ASN A 82 -7.69 -4.84 23.69
N VAL A 83 -6.51 -4.22 23.80
CA VAL A 83 -5.95 -3.26 22.85
C VAL A 83 -6.02 -3.78 21.40
N CYS A 84 -5.80 -5.07 21.19
CA CYS A 84 -5.91 -5.69 19.86
C CYS A 84 -7.31 -5.54 19.28
N THR A 85 -8.37 -5.69 20.07
CA THR A 85 -9.76 -5.55 19.58
C THR A 85 -10.11 -4.11 19.21
N HIS A 86 -9.59 -3.12 19.94
CA HIS A 86 -9.79 -1.70 19.62
C HIS A 86 -9.05 -1.33 18.33
N ALA A 87 -7.78 -1.73 18.21
CA ALA A 87 -7.00 -1.54 16.98
C ALA A 87 -7.64 -2.27 15.79
N ALA A 88 -8.10 -3.52 15.97
CA ALA A 88 -8.82 -4.29 14.96
C ALA A 88 -10.09 -3.56 14.49
N THR A 89 -10.85 -2.96 15.42
CA THR A 89 -12.06 -2.21 15.09
C THR A 89 -11.72 -1.04 14.17
N CYS A 90 -10.68 -0.27 14.49
CA CYS A 90 -10.20 0.82 13.62
C CYS A 90 -9.76 0.30 12.23
N LEU A 91 -9.00 -0.80 12.17
CA LEU A 91 -8.52 -1.37 10.91
C LEU A 91 -9.67 -1.90 10.02
N VAL A 92 -10.70 -2.51 10.62
CA VAL A 92 -11.91 -2.93 9.91
C VAL A 92 -12.70 -1.72 9.41
N LEU A 93 -12.87 -0.68 10.22
CA LEU A 93 -13.57 0.55 9.80
C LEU A 93 -12.83 1.25 8.66
N LEU A 94 -11.50 1.32 8.72
CA LEU A 94 -10.63 1.79 7.65
C LEU A 94 -10.86 1.02 6.36
N THR A 95 -10.72 -0.31 6.42
CA THR A 95 -10.81 -1.17 5.24
C THR A 95 -12.21 -1.11 4.64
N SER A 96 -13.24 -1.07 5.50
CA SER A 96 -14.62 -0.90 5.09
C SER A 96 -14.85 0.40 4.33
N GLU A 97 -14.27 1.52 4.74
CA GLU A 97 -14.46 2.79 4.04
C GLU A 97 -13.76 2.82 2.69
N VAL A 98 -12.55 2.27 2.64
CA VAL A 98 -11.75 2.17 1.42
C VAL A 98 -12.47 1.30 0.39
N CYS A 99 -12.95 0.12 0.80
CA CYS A 99 -13.64 -0.81 -0.10
C CYS A 99 -15.03 -0.32 -0.54
N LEU A 100 -15.72 0.48 0.28
CA LEU A 100 -17.07 0.99 -0.02
C LEU A 100 -17.07 2.40 -0.63
N GLY A 101 -15.90 2.98 -0.91
CA GLY A 101 -15.79 4.27 -1.59
C GLY A 101 -16.12 5.48 -0.72
N ASN A 102 -16.05 5.36 0.60
CA ASN A 102 -16.23 6.49 1.50
C ASN A 102 -14.89 7.22 1.69
N GLN A 103 -14.71 8.34 0.99
CA GLN A 103 -13.38 8.91 0.77
C GLN A 103 -12.77 9.71 1.95
N THR A 104 -13.50 9.97 3.04
CA THR A 104 -13.07 11.02 4.00
C THR A 104 -12.72 10.56 5.41
N GLY A 105 -13.15 9.37 5.85
CA GLY A 105 -12.95 8.92 7.24
C GLY A 105 -11.85 7.87 7.44
N TRP A 106 -11.43 7.17 6.38
CA TRP A 106 -10.54 6.01 6.49
C TRP A 106 -9.22 6.36 7.17
N TYR A 107 -8.61 7.50 6.83
CA TYR A 107 -7.33 7.92 7.40
C TYR A 107 -7.45 8.28 8.90
N ALA A 108 -8.61 8.76 9.34
CA ALA A 108 -8.87 9.01 10.77
C ALA A 108 -8.88 7.69 11.56
N HIS A 109 -9.43 6.61 10.99
CA HIS A 109 -9.34 5.28 11.60
C HIS A 109 -7.91 4.75 11.64
N LEU A 110 -7.09 5.02 10.62
CA LEU A 110 -5.67 4.67 10.63
C LEU A 110 -4.92 5.37 11.78
N LEU A 111 -5.16 6.68 11.94
CA LEU A 111 -4.60 7.47 13.05
C LEU A 111 -5.10 6.99 14.42
N GLY A 112 -6.36 6.55 14.51
CA GLY A 112 -6.93 5.91 15.69
C GLY A 112 -6.19 4.61 16.03
N ALA A 113 -6.02 3.72 15.05
CA ALA A 113 -5.28 2.47 15.21
C ALA A 113 -3.84 2.72 15.68
N LYS A 114 -3.13 3.68 15.06
CA LYS A 114 -1.80 4.13 15.48
C LYS A 114 -1.77 4.54 16.95
N SER A 115 -2.70 5.39 17.36
CA SER A 115 -2.75 5.91 18.74
C SER A 115 -2.99 4.78 19.75
N ILE A 116 -3.88 3.85 19.41
CA ILE A 116 -4.17 2.67 20.22
C ILE A 116 -2.93 1.77 20.33
N ILE A 117 -2.26 1.47 19.20
CA ILE A 117 -1.03 0.68 19.17
C ILE A 117 0.08 1.31 20.03
N LEU A 118 0.28 2.63 19.93
CA LEU A 118 1.28 3.34 20.72
C LEU A 118 0.97 3.36 22.22
N SER A 119 -0.31 3.27 22.59
CA SER A 119 -0.75 3.19 24.00
C SER A 119 -0.65 1.79 24.61
N ALA A 120 -0.36 0.75 23.81
CA ALA A 120 -0.27 -0.61 24.29
C ALA A 120 0.82 -0.76 25.36
N THR A 121 0.53 -1.52 26.41
CA THR A 121 1.50 -1.84 27.47
C THR A 121 1.40 -3.31 27.86
N THR A 122 2.53 -3.96 28.15
CA THR A 122 2.52 -5.32 28.70
C THR A 122 2.29 -5.29 30.21
N ALA A 123 1.50 -6.22 30.74
CA ALA A 123 1.30 -6.38 32.19
C ALA A 123 2.54 -6.90 32.95
N THR A 124 3.66 -7.14 32.27
CA THR A 124 4.90 -7.66 32.84
C THR A 124 5.74 -6.56 33.49
N SER A 125 6.58 -6.94 34.46
CA SER A 125 7.49 -6.05 35.20
C SER A 125 8.51 -5.29 34.34
N SER A 126 8.71 -5.71 33.09
CA SER A 126 9.60 -5.06 32.10
C SER A 126 9.03 -3.78 31.48
N GLY A 127 7.72 -3.53 31.57
CA GLY A 127 7.10 -2.29 31.08
C GLY A 127 7.27 -2.03 29.58
N VAL A 128 7.22 -3.07 28.73
CA VAL A 128 7.28 -2.89 27.28
C VAL A 128 6.03 -2.13 26.81
N VAL A 129 6.23 -1.13 25.95
CA VAL A 129 5.18 -0.23 25.46
C VAL A 129 5.12 -0.21 23.93
N GLY A 130 3.99 0.26 23.40
CA GLY A 130 3.80 0.48 21.97
C GLY A 130 3.73 -0.82 21.17
N PRO A 131 4.19 -0.81 19.89
CA PRO A 131 4.15 -1.99 19.02
C PRO A 131 4.80 -3.23 19.65
N ASP A 132 5.90 -3.09 20.36
CA ASP A 132 6.60 -4.23 20.97
C ASP A 132 5.78 -4.93 22.06
N ALA A 133 4.85 -4.22 22.71
CA ALA A 133 3.93 -4.84 23.66
C ALA A 133 2.97 -5.82 22.96
N LEU A 134 2.48 -5.44 21.77
CA LEU A 134 1.55 -6.25 20.98
C LEU A 134 2.24 -7.48 20.37
N LYS A 135 3.54 -7.42 20.06
CA LYS A 135 4.30 -8.56 19.50
C LYS A 135 4.27 -9.82 20.36
N SER A 136 3.97 -9.69 21.65
CA SER A 136 3.91 -10.80 22.60
C SER A 136 2.81 -11.83 22.31
N THR A 137 1.83 -11.50 21.46
CA THR A 137 0.69 -12.37 21.13
C THR A 137 0.53 -12.54 19.61
N PRO A 138 0.07 -13.70 19.11
CA PRO A 138 -0.23 -13.90 17.69
C PRO A 138 -1.21 -12.85 17.13
N GLU A 139 -2.26 -12.53 17.89
CA GLU A 139 -3.27 -11.54 17.52
C GLU A 139 -2.62 -10.15 17.38
N GLY A 140 -1.77 -9.76 18.33
CA GLY A 140 -1.06 -8.50 18.29
C GLY A 140 -0.06 -8.42 17.12
N GLN A 141 0.67 -9.49 16.82
CA GLN A 141 1.53 -9.56 15.63
C GLN A 141 0.73 -9.41 14.34
N TRP A 142 -0.45 -10.04 14.24
CA TRP A 142 -1.35 -9.88 13.11
C TRP A 142 -1.86 -8.43 12.98
N ILE A 143 -2.27 -7.80 14.09
CA ILE A 143 -2.69 -6.39 14.08
C ILE A 143 -1.59 -5.46 13.59
N LEU A 144 -0.34 -5.70 14.01
CA LEU A 144 0.81 -4.92 13.54
C LEU A 144 1.06 -5.09 12.04
N ARG A 145 1.02 -6.32 11.53
CA ARG A 145 1.15 -6.57 10.07
C ARG A 145 0.01 -5.93 9.27
N ASN A 146 -1.22 -6.05 9.77
CA ASN A 146 -2.41 -5.46 9.15
C ASN A 146 -2.33 -3.92 9.14
N PHE A 147 -1.97 -3.30 10.26
CA PHE A 147 -1.72 -1.86 10.33
C PHE A 147 -0.62 -1.43 9.34
N ALA A 148 0.51 -2.15 9.32
CA ALA A 148 1.63 -1.84 8.45
C ALA A 148 1.26 -1.91 6.96
N TYR A 149 0.45 -2.89 6.56
CA TYR A 149 -0.04 -3.02 5.19
C TYR A 149 -0.74 -1.73 4.73
N HIS A 150 -1.69 -1.22 5.54
CA HIS A 150 -2.42 0.01 5.23
C HIS A 150 -1.56 1.27 5.36
N ASP A 151 -0.73 1.36 6.41
CA ASP A 151 0.12 2.52 6.66
C ASP A 151 1.20 2.71 5.59
N ILE A 152 1.94 1.64 5.29
CA ILE A 152 3.08 1.68 4.37
C ILE A 152 2.63 1.78 2.92
N LEU A 153 1.63 1.00 2.49
CA LEU A 153 1.16 1.12 1.11
C LEU A 153 0.37 2.41 0.89
N GLY A 154 -0.33 2.92 1.92
CA GLY A 154 -0.97 4.22 1.89
C GLY A 154 0.01 5.39 1.77
N SER A 155 1.18 5.30 2.40
CA SER A 155 2.20 6.36 2.30
C SER A 155 2.71 6.56 0.87
N VAL A 156 2.71 5.49 0.05
CA VAL A 156 3.12 5.53 -1.36
C VAL A 156 2.21 6.46 -2.18
N THR A 157 0.89 6.26 -2.12
CA THR A 157 -0.07 7.05 -2.90
C THR A 157 -0.36 8.42 -2.30
N LEU A 158 -0.26 8.56 -0.98
CA LEU A 158 -0.36 9.85 -0.30
C LEU A 158 0.89 10.73 -0.49
N GLY A 159 2.02 10.14 -0.92
CA GLY A 159 3.29 10.85 -1.01
C GLY A 159 3.82 11.31 0.36
N THR A 160 3.47 10.59 1.42
CA THR A 160 3.87 10.88 2.81
C THR A 160 4.81 9.80 3.34
N LYS A 161 5.34 10.00 4.55
CA LYS A 161 6.03 8.93 5.30
C LYS A 161 4.97 8.06 6.01
N PRO A 162 5.22 6.75 6.22
CA PRO A 162 4.40 5.93 7.10
C PRO A 162 4.28 6.58 8.49
N LEU A 163 3.15 6.34 9.15
CA LEU A 163 2.84 6.88 10.47
C LEU A 163 3.76 6.33 11.57
N LEU A 164 4.23 5.10 11.42
CA LEU A 164 5.20 4.45 12.31
C LEU A 164 6.43 3.98 11.54
N CYS A 165 7.60 4.05 12.17
CA CYS A 165 8.81 3.43 11.62
C CYS A 165 8.61 1.91 11.53
N ALA A 166 9.05 1.28 10.45
CA ALA A 166 8.78 -0.14 10.19
C ALA A 166 9.61 -1.11 11.05
N ASP A 167 10.46 -0.63 11.97
CA ASP A 167 11.29 -1.47 12.86
C ASP A 167 10.47 -2.49 13.67
N TYR A 168 9.21 -2.15 13.99
CA TYR A 168 8.32 -3.09 14.68
C TYR A 168 7.92 -4.31 13.84
N LEU A 169 8.21 -4.33 12.54
CA LEU A 169 7.95 -5.49 11.68
C LEU A 169 9.05 -6.55 11.75
N HIS A 170 10.19 -6.23 12.38
CA HIS A 170 11.24 -7.21 12.62
C HIS A 170 10.68 -8.38 13.45
N ASP A 171 11.12 -9.61 13.13
CA ASP A 171 10.69 -10.88 13.72
C ASP A 171 9.23 -11.29 13.52
N ILE A 172 8.38 -10.43 12.95
CA ILE A 172 6.95 -10.74 12.74
C ILE A 172 6.57 -10.86 11.27
N THR A 173 7.51 -10.70 10.34
CA THR A 173 7.29 -10.83 8.88
C THR A 173 8.00 -12.03 8.26
N GLU A 174 9.00 -12.59 8.94
CA GLU A 174 9.77 -13.74 8.45
C GLU A 174 9.04 -15.06 8.69
N GLY A 175 9.03 -15.94 7.69
CA GLY A 175 8.41 -17.28 7.80
C GLY A 175 6.89 -17.30 7.90
N VAL A 176 6.22 -16.15 7.82
CA VAL A 176 4.75 -16.03 7.89
C VAL A 176 4.15 -16.01 6.50
N VAL A 177 3.05 -16.75 6.30
CA VAL A 177 2.16 -16.57 5.14
C VAL A 177 1.06 -15.60 5.57
N ASP A 178 1.27 -14.32 5.25
CA ASP A 178 0.36 -13.24 5.60
C ASP A 178 -0.96 -13.33 4.79
N THR A 179 -2.07 -12.94 5.41
CA THR A 179 -3.39 -13.03 4.79
C THR A 179 -3.58 -12.05 3.62
N TYR A 180 -2.93 -10.89 3.63
CA TYR A 180 -2.94 -9.93 2.52
C TYR A 180 -1.77 -10.15 1.56
N LEU A 181 -0.58 -10.43 2.09
CA LEU A 181 0.65 -10.40 1.29
C LEU A 181 1.23 -11.78 0.99
N GLY A 182 0.68 -12.84 1.56
CA GLY A 182 1.26 -14.17 1.47
C GLY A 182 2.69 -14.16 2.00
N VAL A 183 3.63 -14.58 1.16
CA VAL A 183 5.06 -14.62 1.50
C VAL A 183 5.81 -13.32 1.21
N ALA A 184 5.09 -12.23 0.86
CA ALA A 184 5.66 -10.93 0.50
C ALA A 184 5.80 -9.96 1.68
N ALA A 185 5.38 -10.33 2.90
CA ALA A 185 5.34 -9.42 4.06
C ALA A 185 6.69 -8.73 4.35
N GLY A 186 7.82 -9.43 4.12
CA GLY A 186 9.17 -8.89 4.29
C GLY A 186 9.56 -7.77 3.31
N ILE A 187 8.74 -7.46 2.30
CA ILE A 187 8.94 -6.30 1.41
C ILE A 187 8.47 -4.99 2.06
N LEU A 188 7.50 -5.04 3.00
CA LEU A 188 6.92 -3.83 3.60
C LEU A 188 7.96 -2.90 4.24
N PRO A 189 8.94 -3.38 5.05
CA PRO A 189 9.98 -2.51 5.59
C PRO A 189 10.80 -1.78 4.51
N LEU A 190 11.08 -2.44 3.38
CA LEU A 190 11.79 -1.82 2.26
C LEU A 190 10.97 -0.71 1.60
N ILE A 191 9.65 -0.91 1.44
CA ILE A 191 8.75 0.14 0.93
C ILE A 191 8.67 1.33 1.90
N ALA A 192 8.66 1.05 3.21
CA ALA A 192 8.71 2.09 4.22
C ALA A 192 10.00 2.92 4.11
N ASP A 193 11.16 2.26 4.04
CA ASP A 193 12.46 2.93 3.90
C ASP A 193 12.51 3.84 2.66
N ILE A 194 11.97 3.39 1.51
CA ILE A 194 11.87 4.21 0.29
C ILE A 194 11.03 5.47 0.54
N SER A 195 9.95 5.37 1.31
CA SER A 195 9.09 6.50 1.66
C SER A 195 9.81 7.52 2.57
N PHE A 196 10.82 7.08 3.33
CA PHE A 196 11.65 7.94 4.16
C PHE A 196 12.76 8.68 3.40
N LEU A 197 13.03 8.34 2.14
CA LEU A 197 14.00 9.06 1.32
C LEU A 197 13.56 10.52 1.12
N ASP A 198 14.40 11.47 1.54
CA ASP A 198 14.16 12.91 1.37
C ASP A 198 14.93 13.45 0.15
N PRO A 199 14.38 14.44 -0.58
CA PRO A 199 15.12 15.08 -1.66
C PRO A 199 16.39 15.77 -1.11
N PRO A 200 17.45 15.89 -1.92
CA PRO A 200 18.64 16.64 -1.53
C PRO A 200 18.23 18.06 -1.11
N ARG A 201 18.70 18.52 0.05
CA ARG A 201 18.41 19.89 0.52
C ARG A 201 18.97 20.88 -0.50
N GLN A 202 18.09 21.69 -1.11
CA GLN A 202 18.54 22.82 -1.91
C GLN A 202 19.18 23.82 -0.96
N GLY A 203 20.47 24.11 -1.15
CA GLY A 203 21.21 25.07 -0.34
C GLY A 203 20.45 26.40 -0.30
N GLY A 204 20.20 26.91 0.91
CA GLY A 204 19.60 28.23 1.08
C GLY A 204 20.45 29.30 0.39
N ASP A 205 19.77 30.33 -0.11
CA ASP A 205 20.24 31.38 -1.03
C ASP A 205 21.37 32.30 -0.49
N ASN A 206 22.15 31.87 0.51
CA ASN A 206 23.18 32.70 1.15
C ASN A 206 24.58 32.10 1.03
N GLY A 207 25.33 32.59 0.04
CA GLY A 207 26.78 32.82 0.06
C GLY A 207 27.71 31.61 0.10
N THR A 208 28.42 31.37 -1.01
CA THR A 208 29.78 30.79 -1.23
C THR A 208 30.33 29.59 -0.43
N GLN A 209 29.76 29.17 0.70
CA GLN A 209 30.10 27.96 1.46
C GLN A 209 29.09 26.81 1.25
N ALA A 210 27.92 27.11 0.68
CA ALA A 210 26.84 26.13 0.47
C ALA A 210 27.14 25.09 -0.64
N THR A 211 28.08 25.36 -1.55
CA THR A 211 28.34 24.52 -2.73
C THR A 211 29.11 23.23 -2.45
N LEU A 212 29.91 23.19 -1.37
CA LEU A 212 30.64 21.98 -0.98
C LEU A 212 29.75 21.04 -0.14
N CYS A 213 29.00 21.59 0.83
CA CYS A 213 28.05 20.80 1.64
C CYS A 213 26.88 20.25 0.80
N SER A 214 26.45 20.93 -0.26
CA SER A 214 25.38 20.45 -1.13
C SER A 214 25.77 19.23 -1.96
N HIS A 215 27.05 19.11 -2.33
CA HIS A 215 27.57 17.95 -3.06
C HIS A 215 27.68 16.71 -2.17
N GLU A 216 28.10 16.88 -0.90
CA GLU A 216 28.15 15.81 0.09
C GLU A 216 26.75 15.32 0.49
N LEU A 217 25.80 16.24 0.72
CA LEU A 217 24.41 15.87 1.04
C LEU A 217 23.68 15.19 -0.15
N GLY A 218 24.01 15.57 -1.38
CA GLY A 218 23.54 14.87 -2.57
C GLY A 218 24.05 13.43 -2.61
N ALA A 219 25.33 13.21 -2.29
CA ALA A 219 25.94 11.89 -2.26
C ALA A 219 25.30 10.96 -1.22
N GLU A 220 24.90 11.46 -0.05
CA GLU A 220 24.19 10.68 0.98
C GLU A 220 22.84 10.15 0.50
N VAL A 221 22.04 10.97 -0.20
CA VAL A 221 20.75 10.56 -0.76
C VAL A 221 20.95 9.50 -1.85
N TYR A 222 21.91 9.70 -2.75
CA TYR A 222 22.22 8.71 -3.80
C TYR A 222 22.77 7.41 -3.22
N SER A 223 23.57 7.47 -2.17
CA SER A 223 24.06 6.30 -1.43
C SER A 223 22.89 5.53 -0.82
N SER A 224 21.98 6.21 -0.14
CA SER A 224 20.77 5.61 0.45
C SER A 224 19.87 4.96 -0.59
N CYS A 225 19.68 5.60 -1.75
CA CYS A 225 18.92 5.01 -2.85
C CYS A 225 19.60 3.76 -3.42
N THR A 226 20.94 3.78 -3.55
CA THR A 226 21.72 2.65 -4.06
C THR A 226 21.69 1.48 -3.09
N ASP A 227 21.80 1.72 -1.79
CA ASP A 227 21.65 0.70 -0.74
C ASP A 227 20.27 0.04 -0.81
N LEU A 228 19.20 0.83 -0.89
CA LEU A 228 17.85 0.30 -1.03
C LEU A 228 17.64 -0.48 -2.32
N GLU A 229 18.20 -0.02 -3.45
CA GLU A 229 18.17 -0.77 -4.70
C GLU A 229 18.87 -2.13 -4.54
N GLN A 230 20.04 -2.16 -3.91
CA GLN A 230 20.77 -3.40 -3.65
C GLN A 230 20.01 -4.34 -2.71
N ARG A 231 19.42 -3.82 -1.62
CA ARG A 231 18.58 -4.60 -0.70
C ARG A 231 17.37 -5.20 -1.40
N LEU A 232 16.67 -4.45 -2.26
CA LEU A 232 15.57 -4.95 -3.08
C LEU A 232 16.01 -6.03 -4.06
N LEU A 233 17.14 -5.83 -4.75
CA LEU A 233 17.67 -6.79 -5.71
C LEU A 233 18.23 -8.06 -5.03
N ALA A 234 18.76 -7.93 -3.82
CA ALA A 234 19.24 -9.05 -3.00
C ALA A 234 18.09 -9.78 -2.32
N TRP A 235 16.97 -9.10 -2.04
CA TRP A 235 15.81 -9.71 -1.42
C TRP A 235 15.33 -10.90 -2.25
N ARG A 236 15.10 -12.01 -1.54
CA ARG A 236 14.53 -13.22 -2.08
C ARG A 236 13.28 -13.51 -1.29
N CYS A 237 12.24 -13.97 -1.99
CA CYS A 237 11.10 -14.58 -1.34
C CYS A 237 11.65 -15.65 -0.39
N PRO A 238 11.30 -15.60 0.92
CA PRO A 238 11.83 -16.53 1.91
C PRO A 238 11.74 -17.97 1.39
N HIS A 239 12.91 -18.50 1.00
CA HIS A 239 13.02 -19.86 0.50
C HIS A 239 12.80 -20.77 1.69
N THR A 240 11.98 -21.81 1.54
CA THR A 240 11.70 -22.87 2.54
C THR A 240 10.52 -22.65 3.49
N THR A 241 9.34 -22.41 2.94
CA THR A 241 8.27 -23.35 3.29
C THR A 241 8.02 -24.21 2.06
N SER A 242 8.10 -25.53 2.18
CA SER A 242 7.74 -26.48 1.12
C SER A 242 6.22 -26.43 0.78
N THR A 243 5.55 -25.32 1.10
CA THR A 243 4.10 -25.14 1.17
C THR A 243 3.61 -23.87 0.45
N ALA A 244 4.48 -22.91 0.09
CA ALA A 244 4.05 -21.73 -0.65
C ALA A 244 3.78 -22.08 -2.13
N SER A 245 2.59 -21.78 -2.62
CA SER A 245 2.24 -22.02 -4.02
C SER A 245 3.07 -21.13 -4.97
N PRO A 246 3.30 -21.56 -6.23
CA PRO A 246 3.98 -20.74 -7.23
C PRO A 246 3.39 -19.33 -7.36
N SER A 247 2.06 -19.20 -7.27
CA SER A 247 1.36 -17.92 -7.35
C SER A 247 1.69 -16.99 -6.18
N LEU A 248 1.85 -17.51 -4.95
CA LEU A 248 2.28 -16.69 -3.80
C LEU A 248 3.72 -16.19 -3.98
N VAL A 249 4.59 -17.01 -4.57
CA VAL A 249 5.96 -16.62 -4.89
C VAL A 249 5.97 -15.55 -5.99
N ALA A 250 5.17 -15.72 -7.04
CA ALA A 250 5.00 -14.73 -8.10
C ALA A 250 4.46 -13.40 -7.54
N LEU A 251 3.47 -13.45 -6.63
CA LEU A 251 2.95 -12.25 -5.94
C LEU A 251 4.07 -11.52 -5.19
N ALA A 252 4.90 -12.25 -4.46
CA ALA A 252 6.02 -11.68 -3.72
C ALA A 252 7.04 -10.97 -4.63
N TYR A 253 7.38 -11.56 -5.77
CA TYR A 253 8.24 -10.90 -6.74
C TYR A 253 7.56 -9.74 -7.48
N ALA A 254 6.24 -9.79 -7.68
CA ALA A 254 5.49 -8.63 -8.19
C ALA A 254 5.54 -7.45 -7.20
N TYR A 255 5.41 -7.70 -5.89
CA TYR A 255 5.59 -6.68 -4.85
C TYR A 255 7.02 -6.12 -4.81
N ARG A 256 8.03 -6.99 -4.97
CA ARG A 256 9.44 -6.54 -5.11
C ARG A 256 9.63 -5.63 -6.32
N GLY A 257 9.06 -5.99 -7.47
CA GLY A 257 9.08 -5.18 -8.68
C GLY A 257 8.38 -3.82 -8.48
N ALA A 258 7.20 -3.82 -7.85
CA ALA A 258 6.47 -2.60 -7.50
C ALA A 258 7.25 -1.67 -6.55
N ALA A 259 7.95 -2.24 -5.56
CA ALA A 259 8.84 -1.48 -4.67
C ALA A 259 10.01 -0.84 -5.44
N ARG A 260 10.59 -1.54 -6.43
CA ARG A 260 11.63 -0.98 -7.31
C ARG A 260 11.08 0.15 -8.18
N ILE A 261 9.88 -0.01 -8.75
CA ILE A 261 9.19 1.06 -9.48
C ILE A 261 9.04 2.29 -8.57
N TYR A 262 8.58 2.10 -7.34
CA TYR A 262 8.43 3.19 -6.38
C TYR A 262 9.77 3.88 -6.07
N LEU A 263 10.85 3.11 -5.83
CA LEU A 263 12.19 3.67 -5.62
C LEU A 263 12.63 4.51 -6.83
N TYR A 264 12.52 4.00 -8.04
CA TYR A 264 12.93 4.74 -9.24
C TYR A 264 12.08 5.99 -9.47
N ARG A 265 10.79 5.97 -9.10
CA ARG A 265 9.93 7.17 -9.10
C ARG A 265 10.45 8.22 -8.12
N ARG A 266 10.82 7.82 -6.89
CA ARG A 266 11.42 8.72 -5.89
C ARG A 266 12.73 9.31 -6.39
N MET A 267 13.63 8.48 -6.92
CA MET A 267 14.92 8.92 -7.48
C MET A 267 14.72 9.91 -8.63
N ARG A 268 13.81 9.64 -9.56
CA ARG A 268 13.44 10.56 -10.65
C ARG A 268 12.94 11.91 -10.11
N GLY A 269 12.17 11.88 -9.01
CA GLY A 269 11.67 13.08 -8.34
C GLY A 269 12.76 13.96 -7.69
N PHE A 270 13.93 13.41 -7.42
CA PHE A 270 15.07 14.15 -6.84
C PHE A 270 15.92 14.88 -7.87
N LEU A 271 15.74 14.57 -9.16
CA LEU A 271 16.52 15.20 -10.22
C LEU A 271 16.09 16.66 -10.44
N PRO A 272 17.05 17.59 -10.59
CA PRO A 272 16.73 18.97 -10.93
C PRO A 272 15.95 19.02 -12.24
N ARG A 273 14.72 19.56 -12.21
CA ARG A 273 13.99 19.89 -13.44
C ARG A 273 14.79 20.98 -14.17
N HIS A 274 15.57 20.61 -15.18
CA HIS A 274 16.25 21.58 -16.03
C HIS A 274 15.18 22.47 -16.67
N ARG A 275 15.03 23.71 -16.17
CA ARG A 275 14.28 24.73 -16.90
C ARG A 275 15.00 24.92 -18.22
N SER A 276 14.32 24.57 -19.30
CA SER A 276 14.82 24.67 -20.67
C SER A 276 15.23 26.11 -20.98
N SER A 277 16.51 26.41 -20.86
CA SER A 277 17.10 27.62 -21.43
C SER A 277 18.06 27.20 -22.53
N SER A 278 17.52 27.19 -23.76
CA SER A 278 18.15 27.04 -25.08
C SER A 278 18.93 25.73 -25.37
N PRO A 279 18.64 25.02 -26.48
CA PRO A 279 19.45 23.90 -26.92
C PRO A 279 20.76 24.43 -27.53
N SER A 280 21.91 24.09 -26.92
CA SER A 280 23.21 24.29 -27.58
C SER A 280 23.53 23.08 -28.46
N TRP A 281 24.33 23.31 -29.50
CA TRP A 281 24.66 22.35 -30.55
C TRP A 281 25.53 21.15 -30.11
N ASP A 282 25.82 21.01 -28.81
CA ASP A 282 26.66 19.94 -28.24
C ASP A 282 25.87 18.73 -27.69
N ASP A 283 24.58 18.62 -27.99
CA ASP A 283 23.67 17.56 -27.49
C ASP A 283 24.00 16.13 -27.97
N ALA A 284 24.88 15.95 -28.96
CA ALA A 284 25.22 14.62 -29.48
C ALA A 284 26.06 13.74 -28.52
N ARG A 285 26.62 14.32 -27.44
CA ARG A 285 27.35 13.58 -26.39
C ARG A 285 26.47 13.17 -25.20
N GLN A 286 25.16 13.44 -25.24
CA GLN A 286 24.24 13.28 -24.08
C GLN A 286 23.45 11.96 -24.06
N ARG A 287 24.03 10.85 -24.52
CA ARG A 287 23.40 9.53 -24.31
C ARG A 287 23.49 9.03 -22.86
N ASP A 288 24.43 9.56 -22.06
CA ASP A 288 24.59 9.20 -20.64
C ASP A 288 23.87 10.21 -19.72
N ARG A 289 22.64 10.64 -20.03
CA ARG A 289 21.85 11.41 -19.07
C ARG A 289 21.34 10.46 -17.96
N PRO A 290 21.47 10.82 -16.67
CA PRO A 290 20.91 10.03 -15.56
C PRO A 290 19.44 9.65 -15.77
N ASP A 291 18.65 10.54 -16.41
CA ASP A 291 17.25 10.31 -16.79
C ASP A 291 17.05 9.05 -17.66
N ASP A 292 17.96 8.78 -18.60
CA ASP A 292 17.86 7.64 -19.52
C ASP A 292 18.15 6.32 -18.79
N MET A 293 19.13 6.32 -17.88
CA MET A 293 19.43 5.15 -17.05
C MET A 293 18.28 4.81 -16.08
N PHE A 294 17.65 5.81 -15.47
CA PHE A 294 16.45 5.57 -14.65
C PHE A 294 15.28 5.08 -15.50
N GLY A 295 15.14 5.57 -16.74
CA GLY A 295 14.16 5.06 -17.70
C GLY A 295 14.34 3.58 -17.99
N ILE A 296 15.58 3.13 -18.25
CA ILE A 296 15.90 1.72 -18.50
C ILE A 296 15.60 0.86 -17.26
N LYS A 297 16.04 1.31 -16.07
CA LYS A 297 15.78 0.60 -14.80
C LYS A 297 14.29 0.51 -14.50
N MET A 298 13.54 1.58 -14.75
CA MET A 298 12.09 1.62 -14.60
C MET A 298 11.42 0.61 -15.53
N ALA A 299 11.74 0.65 -16.83
CA ALA A 299 11.18 -0.28 -17.81
C ALA A 299 11.46 -1.74 -17.44
N ALA A 300 12.67 -2.04 -16.95
CA ALA A 300 13.02 -3.38 -16.48
C ALA A 300 12.19 -3.81 -15.25
N ALA A 301 11.99 -2.92 -14.27
CA ALA A 301 11.15 -3.21 -13.10
C ALA A 301 9.67 -3.40 -13.47
N VAL A 302 9.15 -2.61 -14.40
CA VAL A 302 7.78 -2.77 -14.95
C VAL A 302 7.65 -4.13 -15.64
N ALA A 303 8.60 -4.48 -16.52
CA ALA A 303 8.58 -5.75 -17.23
C ALA A 303 8.62 -6.96 -16.28
N GLU A 304 9.50 -6.93 -15.27
CA GLU A 304 9.59 -7.97 -14.24
C GLU A 304 8.28 -8.09 -13.44
N THR A 305 7.70 -6.95 -13.03
CA THR A 305 6.43 -6.92 -12.29
C THR A 305 5.31 -7.57 -13.10
N LEU A 306 5.18 -7.20 -14.38
CA LEU A 306 4.15 -7.75 -15.26
C LEU A 306 4.37 -9.23 -15.57
N ALA A 307 5.62 -9.68 -15.71
CA ALA A 307 5.93 -11.09 -15.92
C ALA A 307 5.45 -11.95 -14.74
N HIS A 308 5.73 -11.54 -13.50
CA HIS A 308 5.23 -12.27 -12.33
C HIS A 308 3.71 -12.19 -12.16
N ILE A 309 3.08 -11.07 -12.51
CA ILE A 309 1.61 -10.97 -12.53
C ILE A 309 1.00 -11.95 -13.54
N GLN A 310 1.65 -12.17 -14.69
CA GLN A 310 1.19 -13.14 -15.70
C GLN A 310 1.29 -14.60 -15.22
N GLU A 311 2.18 -14.90 -14.28
CA GLU A 311 2.31 -16.24 -13.68
C GLU A 311 1.14 -16.59 -12.75
N ILE A 312 0.36 -15.61 -12.29
CA ILE A 312 -0.76 -15.79 -11.37
C ILE A 312 -2.06 -16.01 -12.16
N PRO A 313 -2.74 -17.15 -12.04
CA PRO A 313 -4.02 -17.36 -12.70
C PRO A 313 -5.12 -16.47 -12.12
N TRP A 314 -5.94 -15.86 -12.98
CA TRP A 314 -7.04 -14.97 -12.59
C TRP A 314 -8.13 -15.62 -11.71
N THR A 315 -8.19 -16.95 -11.69
CA THR A 315 -9.11 -17.72 -10.84
C THR A 315 -8.59 -17.95 -9.42
N GLU A 316 -7.29 -17.69 -9.18
CA GLU A 316 -6.69 -17.92 -7.88
C GLU A 316 -6.93 -16.75 -6.93
N GLN A 317 -7.05 -17.08 -5.65
CA GLN A 317 -7.35 -16.12 -4.60
C GLN A 317 -6.23 -15.09 -4.38
N VAL A 318 -4.99 -15.43 -4.78
CA VAL A 318 -3.80 -14.55 -4.74
C VAL A 318 -4.03 -13.22 -5.49
N GLU A 319 -4.93 -13.21 -6.47
CA GLU A 319 -5.34 -12.02 -7.21
C GLU A 319 -5.82 -10.87 -6.31
N SER A 320 -6.36 -11.16 -5.12
CA SER A 320 -6.86 -10.16 -4.18
C SER A 320 -5.81 -9.13 -3.74
N ALA A 321 -4.52 -9.46 -3.86
CA ALA A 321 -3.40 -8.61 -3.46
C ALA A 321 -2.69 -7.91 -4.64
N LEU A 322 -3.19 -8.04 -5.87
CA LEU A 322 -2.51 -7.48 -7.04
C LEU A 322 -2.75 -5.98 -7.29
N LEU A 323 -3.64 -5.34 -6.52
CA LEU A 323 -4.02 -3.95 -6.74
C LEU A 323 -2.81 -3.00 -6.70
N PHE A 324 -1.95 -3.13 -5.68
CA PHE A 324 -0.76 -2.30 -5.54
C PHE A 324 0.26 -2.53 -6.68
N PRO A 325 0.73 -3.77 -6.96
CA PRO A 325 1.63 -4.01 -8.09
C PRO A 325 1.08 -3.58 -9.45
N LEU A 326 -0.20 -3.86 -9.74
CA LEU A 326 -0.86 -3.45 -10.98
C LEU A 326 -0.88 -1.93 -11.13
N PHE A 327 -1.19 -1.20 -10.06
CA PHE A 327 -1.26 0.24 -10.10
C PHE A 327 0.10 0.90 -10.32
N LEU A 328 1.13 0.45 -9.60
CA LEU A 328 2.49 0.97 -9.75
C LEU A 328 3.04 0.71 -11.16
N ALA A 329 2.88 -0.51 -11.69
CA ALA A 329 3.24 -0.81 -13.08
C ALA A 329 2.39 0.00 -14.07
N GLY A 330 1.08 0.09 -13.85
CA GLY A 330 0.14 0.84 -14.67
C GLY A 330 0.48 2.32 -14.79
N GLY A 331 1.00 2.91 -13.72
CA GLY A 331 1.47 4.28 -13.69
C GLY A 331 2.68 4.55 -14.59
N GLU A 332 3.43 3.52 -15.02
CA GLU A 332 4.67 3.67 -15.79
C GLU A 332 4.61 3.03 -17.19
N VAL A 333 3.61 2.19 -17.50
CA VAL A 333 3.44 1.66 -18.87
C VAL A 333 3.10 2.77 -19.87
N THR A 334 3.60 2.60 -21.09
CA THR A 334 3.44 3.56 -22.20
C THR A 334 2.85 2.92 -23.46
N THR A 335 2.81 1.60 -23.56
CA THR A 335 2.29 0.89 -24.74
C THR A 335 0.81 0.52 -24.55
N PRO A 336 -0.03 0.64 -25.60
CA PRO A 336 -1.44 0.27 -25.54
C PRO A 336 -1.68 -1.18 -25.09
N ASP A 337 -0.83 -2.12 -25.53
CA ASP A 337 -0.95 -3.54 -25.17
C ASP A 337 -0.74 -3.76 -23.66
N ALA A 338 0.27 -3.12 -23.07
CA ALA A 338 0.51 -3.24 -21.63
C ALA A 338 -0.61 -2.56 -20.82
N MET A 339 -1.13 -1.43 -21.28
CA MET A 339 -2.30 -0.78 -20.69
C MET A 339 -3.53 -1.71 -20.74
N ALA A 340 -3.76 -2.41 -21.86
CA ALA A 340 -4.86 -3.34 -22.01
C ALA A 340 -4.78 -4.53 -21.05
N VAL A 341 -3.59 -5.10 -20.84
CA VAL A 341 -3.37 -6.18 -19.87
C VAL A 341 -3.73 -5.72 -18.45
N ILE A 342 -3.27 -4.53 -18.04
CA ILE A 342 -3.53 -4.00 -16.69
C ILE A 342 -5.01 -3.67 -16.52
N ARG A 343 -5.62 -3.02 -17.51
CA ARG A 343 -7.06 -2.72 -17.54
C ARG A 343 -7.89 -3.99 -17.34
N GLN A 344 -7.63 -5.01 -18.15
CA GLN A 344 -8.34 -6.29 -18.07
C GLN A 344 -8.23 -6.92 -16.68
N ARG A 345 -7.04 -6.88 -16.07
CA ARG A 345 -6.84 -7.43 -14.71
C ARG A 345 -7.61 -6.66 -13.65
N LEU A 346 -7.58 -5.32 -13.68
CA LEU A 346 -8.35 -4.49 -12.75
C LEU A 346 -9.87 -4.68 -12.93
N GLU A 347 -10.34 -4.82 -14.16
CA GLU A 347 -11.75 -5.10 -14.46
C GLU A 347 -12.20 -6.45 -13.89
N LEU A 348 -11.40 -7.51 -14.08
CA LEU A 348 -11.68 -8.83 -13.51
C LEU A 348 -11.68 -8.80 -11.98
N MET A 349 -10.69 -8.11 -11.39
CA MET A 349 -10.60 -7.95 -9.93
C MET A 349 -11.82 -7.21 -9.37
N PHE A 350 -12.23 -6.12 -10.02
CA PHE A 350 -13.43 -5.36 -9.63
C PHE A 350 -14.69 -6.20 -9.80
N ALA A 351 -14.84 -6.89 -10.94
CA ALA A 351 -16.00 -7.75 -11.20
C ALA A 351 -16.18 -8.81 -10.11
N HIS A 352 -15.09 -9.39 -9.61
CA HIS A 352 -15.12 -10.39 -8.55
C HIS A 352 -15.37 -9.82 -7.15
N ARG A 353 -14.74 -8.69 -6.80
CA ARG A 353 -14.70 -8.18 -5.42
C ARG A 353 -15.69 -7.05 -5.15
N GLN A 354 -16.05 -6.26 -6.16
CA GLN A 354 -16.91 -5.08 -6.03
C GLN A 354 -16.39 -4.10 -4.95
N PHE A 355 -15.08 -3.83 -4.95
CA PHE A 355 -14.47 -2.83 -4.06
C PHE A 355 -14.13 -1.56 -4.82
N GLU A 356 -14.58 -0.42 -4.30
CA GLU A 356 -14.47 0.89 -4.95
C GLU A 356 -13.04 1.38 -5.10
N ASN A 357 -12.11 0.99 -4.21
CA ASN A 357 -10.70 1.34 -4.37
C ASN A 357 -10.07 0.75 -5.64
N ILE A 358 -10.57 -0.41 -6.12
CA ILE A 358 -10.15 -0.99 -7.40
C ILE A 358 -10.68 -0.15 -8.56
N ALA A 359 -11.94 0.29 -8.50
CA ALA A 359 -12.52 1.16 -9.50
C ALA A 359 -11.78 2.51 -9.58
N LEU A 360 -11.52 3.13 -8.42
CA LEU A 360 -10.77 4.38 -8.34
C LEU A 360 -9.34 4.24 -8.89
N ALA A 361 -8.65 3.13 -8.60
CA ALA A 361 -7.34 2.84 -9.15
C ALA A 361 -7.37 2.72 -10.69
N ARG A 362 -8.33 1.96 -11.23
CA ARG A 362 -8.53 1.83 -12.68
C ARG A 362 -8.82 3.19 -13.32
N ASP A 363 -9.79 3.92 -12.81
CA ASP A 363 -10.24 5.20 -13.38
C ASP A 363 -9.15 6.29 -13.30
N THR A 364 -8.24 6.18 -12.33
CA THR A 364 -7.04 7.02 -12.25
C THR A 364 -6.05 6.67 -13.36
N LEU A 365 -5.77 5.37 -13.57
CA LEU A 365 -4.87 4.92 -14.63
C LEU A 365 -5.40 5.20 -16.03
N GLU A 366 -6.70 5.00 -16.28
CA GLU A 366 -7.32 5.36 -17.56
C GLU A 366 -7.09 6.83 -17.90
N GLU A 367 -7.26 7.71 -16.92
CA GLU A 367 -7.00 9.13 -17.15
C GLU A 367 -5.51 9.43 -17.36
N VAL A 368 -4.58 8.74 -16.66
CA VAL A 368 -3.15 8.84 -16.96
C VAL A 368 -2.88 8.49 -18.43
N TRP A 369 -3.39 7.33 -18.87
CA TRP A 369 -3.13 6.80 -20.20
C TRP A 369 -3.75 7.69 -21.28
N GLU A 370 -5.01 8.10 -21.12
CA GLU A 370 -5.70 8.98 -22.07
C GLU A 370 -4.94 10.29 -22.28
N ARG A 371 -4.47 10.92 -21.18
CA ARG A 371 -3.73 12.18 -21.28
C ARG A 371 -2.35 11.99 -21.90
N ARG A 372 -1.64 10.90 -21.57
CA ARG A 372 -0.33 10.59 -22.17
C ARG A 372 -0.44 10.38 -23.68
N LEU A 373 -1.46 9.63 -24.13
CA LEU A 373 -1.71 9.40 -25.55
C LEU A 373 -2.04 10.70 -26.29
N LYS A 374 -2.94 11.53 -25.74
CA LYS A 374 -3.26 12.87 -26.31
C LYS A 374 -2.03 13.79 -26.38
N ASN A 375 -1.18 13.80 -25.36
CA ASN A 375 0.05 14.60 -25.37
C ASN A 375 1.03 14.13 -26.45
N ALA A 376 1.14 12.81 -26.65
CA ALA A 376 2.00 12.24 -27.70
C ALA A 376 1.53 12.60 -29.12
N GLU A 377 0.22 12.77 -29.34
CA GLU A 377 -0.34 13.17 -30.64
C GLU A 377 -0.13 14.67 -30.94
N THR A 378 -0.20 15.52 -29.90
CA THR A 378 -0.23 16.99 -30.04
C THR A 378 1.12 17.68 -29.88
N SER A 379 2.09 17.09 -29.19
CA SER A 379 3.38 17.72 -28.86
C SER A 379 4.56 17.00 -29.50
N SER A 380 5.37 17.73 -30.28
CA SER A 380 6.70 17.28 -30.75
C SER A 380 7.78 17.29 -29.66
N LEU A 381 7.45 17.79 -28.47
CA LEU A 381 8.29 17.76 -27.28
C LEU A 381 7.86 16.60 -26.36
N VAL A 382 8.63 15.50 -26.43
CA VAL A 382 8.58 14.41 -25.48
C VAL A 382 8.91 14.98 -24.09
N GLY A 383 8.01 14.89 -23.10
CA GLY A 383 8.41 15.12 -21.71
C GLY A 383 7.45 15.80 -20.74
N SER A 384 6.21 16.16 -21.10
CA SER A 384 5.19 16.52 -20.09
C SER A 384 4.47 15.26 -19.61
N GLY A 385 5.21 14.43 -18.86
CA GLY A 385 4.77 13.12 -18.39
C GLY A 385 3.69 13.25 -17.32
N VAL A 386 2.43 13.08 -17.71
CA VAL A 386 1.28 13.06 -16.79
C VAL A 386 1.49 11.95 -15.77
N ASP A 387 1.34 12.30 -14.49
CA ASP A 387 1.53 11.39 -13.36
C ASP A 387 0.21 11.20 -12.59
N TRP A 388 -0.02 9.99 -12.06
CA TRP A 388 -1.20 9.70 -11.25
C TRP A 388 -1.25 10.56 -9.98
N GLU A 389 -0.10 10.95 -9.41
CA GLU A 389 -0.04 11.85 -8.25
C GLU A 389 -0.69 13.21 -8.56
N GLU A 390 -0.51 13.69 -9.80
CA GLU A 390 -1.13 14.93 -10.26
C GLU A 390 -2.64 14.79 -10.42
N ILE A 391 -3.08 13.68 -10.98
CA ILE A 391 -4.51 13.39 -11.17
C ILE A 391 -5.22 13.30 -9.83
N LEU A 392 -4.70 12.50 -8.89
CA LEU A 392 -5.28 12.34 -7.55
C LEU A 392 -5.39 13.69 -6.82
N ARG A 393 -4.30 14.46 -6.78
CA ARG A 393 -4.28 15.78 -6.14
C ARG A 393 -5.31 16.75 -6.72
N ARG A 394 -5.48 16.72 -8.05
CA ARG A 394 -6.42 17.60 -8.74
C ARG A 394 -7.88 17.20 -8.50
N ARG A 395 -8.17 15.90 -8.39
CA ARG A 395 -9.51 15.39 -8.04
C ARG A 395 -9.83 15.58 -6.55
N GLY A 396 -8.79 15.69 -5.71
CA GLY A 396 -8.94 15.66 -4.25
C GLY A 396 -9.20 14.25 -3.72
N ASP A 397 -9.01 13.24 -4.56
CA ASP A 397 -9.20 11.83 -4.21
C ASP A 397 -8.03 11.35 -3.34
N GLN A 398 -8.34 10.55 -2.34
CA GLN A 398 -7.37 9.74 -1.62
C GLN A 398 -7.51 8.29 -2.05
N LEU A 399 -6.47 7.74 -2.68
CA LEU A 399 -6.46 6.35 -3.15
C LEU A 399 -5.61 5.50 -2.21
N LEU A 400 -6.22 4.45 -1.64
CA LEU A 400 -5.51 3.42 -0.89
C LEU A 400 -5.50 2.11 -1.69
N LEU A 401 -4.30 1.58 -1.95
CA LEU A 401 -4.09 0.39 -2.81
C LEU A 401 -4.06 -0.94 -2.04
N THR A 402 -4.68 -0.95 -0.86
CA THR A 402 -4.76 -2.10 0.07
C THR A 402 -6.11 -2.79 0.03
#